data_AF-O33719-F1
#
_entry.id   AF-O33719-F1
#
_cell.length_a   1.000
_cell.length_b   1.000
_cell.length_c   1.000
_cell.angle_alpha   90.00
_cell.angle_beta   90.00
_cell.angle_gamma   90.00
#
_symmetry.space_group_name_H-M   'P 1'
#
loop_
_entity.id
_entity.type
_entity.pdbx_description
1 polymer ?
#
loop_
_entity_poly.entity_id
_entity_poly.type
_entity_poly.pdbx_seq_one_letter_code
_entity_poly.pdbx_strand_id
1 'polypeptide(L)'
;FGQVAYAADEKTVPNYSSPNPEFPWYGYDAYRGSFLRYHDLNVNLEGSTSYQVYCFNLVRQEPSKVNGLRKNWFKKVDGDNAVFKKYAANPRVIDGDLERNI
;
A
#
# COMPACT_ATOMS: atom_id res chain seq x y z
N PHE A 1 -9.99 -11.46 40.46
CA PHE A 1 -9.13 -11.09 39.32
C PHE A 1 -10.03 -10.83 38.12
N GLY A 2 -10.30 -9.57 37.81
CA GLY A 2 -11.11 -9.20 36.65
C GLY A 2 -10.22 -9.16 35.41
N GLN A 3 -10.52 -10.00 34.42
CA GLN A 3 -9.82 -10.03 33.15
C GLN A 3 -10.29 -8.83 32.33
N VAL A 4 -9.48 -7.78 32.26
CA VAL A 4 -9.73 -6.62 31.39
C VAL A 4 -9.43 -7.09 29.96
N ALA A 5 -10.48 -7.45 29.22
CA ALA A 5 -10.36 -7.64 27.78
C ALA A 5 -10.07 -6.27 27.16
N TYR A 6 -8.83 -6.02 26.77
CA TYR A 6 -8.55 -5.00 25.78
C TYR A 6 -9.26 -5.47 24.51
N ALA A 7 -10.39 -4.84 24.17
CA ALA A 7 -10.87 -4.90 22.81
C ALA A 7 -9.72 -4.34 21.97
N ALA A 8 -8.99 -5.21 21.27
CA ALA A 8 -8.17 -4.76 20.18
C ALA A 8 -9.13 -4.01 19.27
N ASP A 9 -8.99 -2.68 19.16
CA ASP A 9 -9.76 -1.88 18.21
C ASP A 9 -9.70 -2.64 16.88
N GLU A 10 -10.82 -3.23 16.45
CA GLU A 10 -10.89 -3.88 15.16
C GLU A 10 -10.52 -2.81 14.16
N LYS A 11 -9.31 -2.91 13.58
CA LYS A 11 -8.88 -2.01 12.51
C LYS A 11 -9.89 -2.22 11.38
N THR A 12 -10.87 -1.34 11.30
CA THR A 12 -11.89 -1.38 10.25
C THR A 12 -11.19 -1.27 8.92
N VAL A 13 -11.23 -2.34 8.14
CA VAL A 13 -10.67 -2.38 6.79
C VAL A 13 -11.53 -1.47 5.89
N PRO A 14 -10.94 -0.52 5.15
CA PRO A 14 -11.70 0.37 4.29
C PRO A 14 -12.36 -0.41 3.15
N ASN A 15 -13.63 -0.10 2.87
CA ASN A 15 -14.36 -0.69 1.75
C ASN A 15 -14.69 0.38 0.72
N TYR A 16 -13.91 0.41 -0.37
CA TYR A 16 -14.13 1.29 -1.51
C TYR A 16 -13.92 0.54 -2.82
N SER A 17 -14.73 0.88 -3.82
CA SER A 17 -14.61 0.38 -5.19
C SER A 17 -14.13 1.48 -6.13
N SER A 18 -13.22 1.12 -7.03
CA SER A 18 -12.71 2.01 -8.06
C SER A 18 -13.78 2.29 -9.12
N PRO A 19 -13.91 3.52 -9.62
CA PRO A 19 -14.73 3.78 -10.81
C PRO A 19 -14.11 3.20 -12.09
N ASN A 20 -12.82 2.80 -12.05
CA ASN A 20 -12.12 2.17 -13.18
C ASN A 20 -11.77 0.71 -12.85
N PRO A 21 -12.39 -0.28 -13.52
CA PRO A 21 -12.14 -1.70 -13.24
C PRO A 21 -10.72 -2.17 -13.57
N GLU A 22 -9.96 -1.44 -14.40
CA GLU A 22 -8.55 -1.77 -14.68
C GLU A 22 -7.62 -1.50 -13.48
N PHE A 23 -8.05 -0.64 -12.55
CA PHE A 23 -7.31 -0.26 -11.35
C PHE A 23 -8.20 -0.49 -10.12
N PRO A 24 -8.52 -1.74 -9.77
CA PRO A 24 -9.54 -2.02 -8.77
C PRO A 24 -9.01 -1.95 -7.32
N TRP A 25 -7.70 -1.99 -7.13
CA TRP A 25 -7.11 -2.01 -5.79
C TRP A 25 -7.08 -0.62 -5.17
N TYR A 26 -7.62 -0.49 -3.96
CA TYR A 26 -7.50 0.72 -3.17
C TYR A 26 -6.17 0.71 -2.42
N GLY A 27 -5.30 1.69 -2.68
CA GLY A 27 -4.06 1.87 -1.92
C GLY A 27 -4.12 3.13 -1.06
N TYR A 28 -3.65 3.02 0.18
CA TYR A 28 -3.84 4.06 1.18
C TYR A 28 -2.77 3.99 2.27
N ASP A 29 -2.59 5.09 3.00
CA ASP A 29 -1.77 5.14 4.20
C ASP A 29 -2.68 5.08 5.44
N ALA A 30 -2.56 3.99 6.20
CA ALA A 30 -3.31 3.72 7.41
C ALA A 30 -2.75 4.46 8.64
N TYR A 31 -1.57 5.08 8.55
CA TYR A 31 -0.95 5.78 9.67
C TYR A 31 -1.70 7.08 9.97
N ARG A 32 -2.35 7.13 11.14
CA ARG A 32 -3.16 8.27 11.60
C ARG A 32 -2.41 9.25 12.51
N GLY A 33 -1.14 9.01 12.79
CA GLY A 33 -0.36 9.90 13.65
C GLY A 33 0.09 11.17 12.93
N SER A 34 0.69 12.09 13.70
CA SER A 34 1.12 13.40 13.23
C SER A 34 2.54 13.44 12.66
N PHE A 35 3.33 12.37 12.83
CA PHE A 35 4.71 12.33 12.33
C PHE A 35 4.74 12.12 10.83
N LEU A 36 5.23 13.13 10.10
CA LEU A 36 5.27 13.14 8.64
C LEU A 36 6.14 12.05 8.00
N ARG A 37 7.02 11.39 8.77
CA ARG A 37 7.92 10.34 8.27
C ARG A 37 7.38 8.93 8.44
N TYR A 38 6.28 8.78 9.17
CA TYR A 38 5.71 7.47 9.46
C TYR A 38 4.54 7.18 8.54
N HIS A 39 4.57 5.97 7.98
CA HIS A 39 3.61 5.48 7.00
C HIS A 39 3.26 4.04 7.34
N ASP A 40 1.99 3.70 7.15
CA ASP A 40 1.46 2.33 7.23
C ASP A 40 0.74 2.08 5.90
N LEU A 41 1.53 1.90 4.82
CA LEU A 41 0.99 1.78 3.47
C LEU A 41 0.37 0.40 3.26
N ASN A 42 -0.88 0.40 2.80
CA ASN A 42 -1.68 -0.81 2.60
C ASN A 42 -2.40 -0.78 1.26
N VAL A 43 -2.74 -1.96 0.75
CA VAL A 43 -3.71 -2.13 -0.35
C VAL A 43 -4.78 -3.13 0.01
N ASN A 44 -5.99 -2.94 -0.50
CA ASN A 44 -7.03 -3.98 -0.49
C ASN A 44 -7.95 -3.89 -1.70
N LEU A 45 -8.88 -4.85 -1.80
CA LEU A 45 -9.86 -4.95 -2.86
C LEU A 45 -11.25 -5.03 -2.23
N GLU A 46 -12.03 -3.95 -2.33
CA GLU A 46 -13.44 -3.90 -1.92
C GLU A 46 -13.72 -4.41 -0.49
N GLY A 47 -12.89 -3.98 0.47
CA GLY A 47 -13.04 -4.39 1.87
C GLY A 47 -12.41 -5.73 2.22
N SER A 48 -11.71 -6.38 1.29
CA SER A 48 -10.91 -7.56 1.59
C SER A 48 -9.75 -7.25 2.56
N THR A 49 -9.16 -8.30 3.14
CA THR A 49 -7.98 -8.20 4.00
C THR A 49 -6.92 -7.29 3.39
N SER A 50 -6.37 -6.41 4.22
CA SER A 50 -5.33 -5.48 3.77
C SER A 50 -3.98 -6.16 3.69
N TYR A 51 -3.23 -5.82 2.64
CA TYR A 51 -1.87 -6.29 2.42
C TYR A 51 -0.91 -5.13 2.67
N GLN A 52 0.11 -5.38 3.50
CA GLN A 52 1.21 -4.45 3.70
C GLN A 52 1.94 -4.21 2.37
N VAL A 53 2.22 -2.95 2.05
CA VAL A 53 3.02 -2.58 0.88
C VAL A 53 4.09 -1.56 1.23
N TYR A 54 4.99 -1.32 0.27
CA TYR A 54 6.04 -0.31 0.33
C TYR A 54 6.04 0.52 -0.95
N CYS A 55 6.33 1.82 -0.83
CA CYS A 55 6.51 2.69 -2.00
C CYS A 55 7.95 2.55 -2.54
N PHE A 56 8.13 2.67 -3.85
CA PHE A 56 9.43 2.47 -4.50
C PHE A 56 9.86 3.62 -5.43
N ASN A 57 9.01 4.64 -5.61
CA ASN A 57 9.29 5.81 -6.45
C ASN A 57 9.37 7.08 -5.59
N LEU A 58 10.58 7.40 -5.09
CA LEU A 58 10.82 8.46 -4.11
C LEU A 58 10.39 9.88 -4.54
N VAL A 59 10.35 10.15 -5.84
CA VAL A 59 9.96 11.46 -6.40
C VAL A 59 8.45 11.59 -6.63
N ARG A 60 7.67 10.51 -6.41
CA ARG A 60 6.21 10.53 -6.54
C ARG A 60 5.56 10.68 -5.18
N GLN A 61 4.35 11.23 -5.18
CA GLN A 61 3.53 11.33 -3.97
C GLN A 61 3.12 9.94 -3.49
N GLU A 62 3.21 9.73 -2.18
CA GLU A 62 2.70 8.53 -1.53
C GLU A 62 1.17 8.46 -1.59
N PRO A 63 0.59 7.26 -1.39
CA PRO A 63 -0.85 7.10 -1.23
C PRO A 63 -1.42 8.03 -0.16
N SER A 64 -2.62 8.56 -0.42
CA SER A 64 -3.32 9.43 0.53
C SER A 64 -3.68 8.65 1.80
N LYS A 65 -3.85 9.38 2.91
CA LYS A 65 -4.37 8.81 4.16
C LYS A 65 -5.71 8.13 3.93
N VAL A 66 -6.02 7.09 4.70
CA VAL A 66 -7.27 6.30 4.57
C VAL A 66 -8.56 7.14 4.66
N ASN A 67 -8.54 8.23 5.42
CA ASN A 67 -9.64 9.20 5.59
C ASN A 67 -9.48 10.44 4.68
N GLY A 68 -8.54 10.40 3.73
CA GLY A 68 -8.28 11.46 2.78
C GLY A 68 -9.41 11.58 1.74
N LEU A 69 -9.60 12.80 1.22
CA LEU A 69 -10.60 13.07 0.18
C LEU A 69 -10.26 12.38 -1.15
N ARG A 70 -8.97 12.17 -1.43
CA ARG A 70 -8.49 11.54 -2.66
C ARG A 70 -8.20 10.07 -2.39
N LYS A 71 -8.68 9.21 -3.28
CA LYS A 71 -8.40 7.78 -3.28
C LYS A 71 -7.39 7.44 -4.37
N ASN A 72 -6.44 6.58 -4.05
CA ASN A 72 -5.43 6.12 -4.99
C ASN A 72 -5.78 4.69 -5.43
N TRP A 73 -5.86 4.49 -6.74
CA TRP A 73 -6.30 3.23 -7.35
C TRP A 73 -5.15 2.57 -8.09
N PHE A 74 -4.98 1.26 -7.90
CA PHE A 74 -3.84 0.51 -8.39
C PHE A 74 -4.27 -0.72 -9.17
N LYS A 75 -3.40 -1.14 -10.08
CA LYS A 75 -3.48 -2.39 -10.81
C LYS A 75 -2.44 -3.36 -10.24
N LYS A 76 -2.87 -4.57 -9.87
CA LYS A 76 -1.95 -5.64 -9.49
C LYS A 76 -1.20 -6.11 -10.73
N VAL A 77 0.10 -6.28 -10.60
CA VAL A 77 1.00 -6.85 -11.61
C VAL A 77 1.86 -7.91 -10.94
N ASP A 78 2.31 -8.90 -11.70
CA ASP A 78 3.24 -9.90 -11.18
C ASP A 78 4.61 -9.24 -10.96
N GLY A 79 5.24 -9.58 -9.84
CA GLY A 79 6.51 -8.99 -9.42
C GLY A 79 7.68 -9.70 -10.07
N ASP A 80 8.07 -9.26 -11.27
CA ASP A 80 9.27 -9.75 -11.95
C ASP A 80 10.26 -8.62 -12.27
N ASN A 81 11.48 -9.00 -12.63
CA ASN A 81 12.53 -8.04 -12.97
C ASN A 81 12.15 -7.04 -14.08
N ALA A 82 11.37 -7.48 -15.08
CA ALA A 82 10.97 -6.62 -16.20
C ALA A 82 9.94 -5.57 -15.75
N VAL A 83 9.02 -5.96 -14.88
CA VAL A 83 8.02 -5.08 -14.26
C VAL A 83 8.69 -4.03 -13.39
N PHE A 84 9.65 -4.40 -12.53
CA PHE A 84 10.36 -3.41 -11.73
C PHE A 84 11.18 -2.44 -12.58
N LYS A 85 11.87 -2.92 -13.62
CA LYS A 85 12.59 -2.03 -14.57
C LYS A 85 11.65 -1.08 -15.31
N LYS A 86 10.42 -1.51 -15.60
CA LYS A 86 9.41 -0.68 -16.27
C LYS A 86 8.84 0.42 -15.38
N TYR A 87 8.60 0.14 -14.11
CA TYR A 87 7.85 1.05 -13.22
C TYR A 87 8.72 1.84 -12.24
N ALA A 88 9.91 1.35 -11.88
CA ALA A 88 10.82 2.07 -10.99
C ALA A 88 11.57 3.18 -11.73
N ALA A 89 11.65 4.37 -11.13
CA ALA A 89 12.31 5.52 -11.74
C ALA A 89 13.84 5.34 -11.84
N ASN A 90 14.46 4.74 -10.83
CA ASN A 90 15.90 4.47 -10.80
C ASN A 90 16.21 3.20 -9.99
N PRO A 91 15.88 2.00 -10.50
CA PRO A 91 16.13 0.75 -9.80
C PRO A 91 17.63 0.47 -9.70
N ARG A 92 18.09 0.01 -8.52
CA ARG A 92 19.46 -0.48 -8.35
C ARG A 92 19.58 -1.88 -8.98
N VAL A 93 19.92 -1.93 -10.26
CA VAL A 93 20.17 -3.18 -10.98
C VAL A 93 21.67 -3.44 -11.01
N ILE A 94 22.20 -4.01 -9.93
CA ILE A 94 23.57 -4.56 -9.92
C ILE A 94 23.42 -6.05 -10.23
N ASP A 95 23.99 -6.50 -11.36
CA ASP A 95 24.19 -7.90 -11.73
C ASP A 95 22.98 -8.86 -11.64
N GLY A 96 21.78 -8.38 -11.98
CA GLY A 96 20.60 -9.24 -12.14
C GLY A 96 19.90 -9.69 -10.84
N ASP A 97 20.40 -9.25 -9.69
CA ASP A 97 19.96 -9.71 -8.36
C ASP A 97 18.71 -8.97 -7.82
N LEU A 98 17.96 -8.27 -8.69
CA LEU A 98 16.80 -7.50 -8.24
C LEU A 98 15.75 -8.45 -7.63
N GLU A 99 15.36 -9.52 -8.33
CA GLU A 99 14.46 -10.59 -7.84
C GLU A 99 14.88 -11.23 -6.51
N ARG A 100 16.18 -11.28 -6.18
CA ARG A 100 16.67 -11.88 -4.93
C ARG A 100 16.46 -10.96 -3.71
N ASN A 101 16.24 -9.67 -3.95
CA ASN A 101 16.21 -8.62 -2.92
C ASN A 101 14.80 -8.00 -2.73
N ILE A 102 13.77 -8.56 -3.37
CA ILE A 102 12.35 -8.18 -3.26
C ILE A 102 11.55 -9.29 -2.60
#